data_AF-A0A8H4AZS5-F1
#
_entry.id   AF-A0A8H4AZS5-F1
#
_cell.length_a   1.000
_cell.length_b   1.000
_cell.length_c   1.000
_cell.angle_alpha   90.00
_cell.angle_beta   90.00
_cell.angle_gamma   90.00
#
_symmetry.space_group_name_H-M   'P 1'
#
loop_
_entity.id
_entity.type
_entity.pdbx_description
1 polymer ?
#
loop_
_entity_poly.entity_id
_entity_poly.type
_entity_poly.pdbx_seq_one_letter_code
_entity_poly.pdbx_strand_id
1 'polypeptide(L)'
;MSTQHIELIKSEVLTRISNHEAKIEFKNKIVELKNIEEAINAASLRTSGGDVKYHAKTFQEFNGERWLSSIKVKPDVLDTKLKLIPINIIAGKYKNQIREPMEAAIRDLLGAELTYISPAIMTIVPPKSREEATNCSANKPDGTCLRSGTLMSMANGTKLAVEKLNPGDLVVGKNGMPCQVLGRNEVLLGSRSLYGFSSEHSAFFTSEHLFATQNDEWMCIDPDISQLINPQNSKKKIHRMQDQCNILRWNGKTTELVKFNVFKSTEKFFPTMKVHCLLVTNGIYVANDYITHDSMPNLLAWPTVAICLASLAFSESAYQLFEYFNTIDSLDDANHIRELSYQISTEWKKIIKVSTFHTNFNDIEKVVKLAIEKFKYLAHGDQCFLQEIISKPALTFLSQNLFILCGEDLHEALDVFFRENEENFYCKAALLFKTADSIITQYMKKLSK
;
A
#
# COMPACT_ATOMS: atom_id res chain seq x y z
N MET A 1 3.16 -64.98 3.97
CA MET A 1 2.03 -65.23 3.04
C MET A 1 2.40 -66.41 2.16
N SER A 2 1.57 -67.45 2.10
CA SER A 2 1.87 -68.66 1.31
C SER A 2 1.76 -68.36 -0.19
N THR A 3 2.53 -69.07 -1.01
CA THR A 3 2.55 -68.97 -2.48
C THR A 3 1.15 -69.09 -3.11
N GLN A 4 0.22 -69.78 -2.43
CA GLN A 4 -1.18 -69.86 -2.83
C GLN A 4 -1.92 -68.51 -2.81
N HIS A 5 -1.55 -67.58 -1.93
CA HIS A 5 -2.19 -66.28 -1.83
C HIS A 5 -1.79 -65.35 -2.98
N ILE A 6 -0.58 -65.49 -3.50
CA ILE A 6 -0.07 -64.72 -4.66
C ILE A 6 -0.73 -65.20 -5.95
N GLU A 7 -0.92 -66.51 -6.11
CA GLU A 7 -1.60 -67.06 -7.30
C GLU A 7 -3.11 -66.74 -7.31
N LEU A 8 -3.74 -66.61 -6.13
CA LEU A 8 -5.13 -66.15 -6.04
C LEU A 8 -5.27 -64.69 -6.54
N ILE A 9 -4.40 -63.79 -6.09
CA ILE A 9 -4.38 -62.37 -6.49
C ILE A 9 -4.08 -62.23 -7.99
N LYS A 10 -3.14 -63.01 -8.53
CA LYS A 10 -2.86 -63.01 -9.98
C LYS A 10 -4.07 -63.44 -10.80
N SER A 11 -4.79 -64.49 -10.38
CA SER A 11 -5.97 -64.96 -11.11
C SER A 11 -7.11 -63.92 -11.07
N GLU A 12 -7.26 -63.22 -9.95
CA GLU A 12 -8.27 -62.17 -9.78
C GLU A 12 -7.96 -60.91 -10.62
N VAL A 13 -6.69 -60.52 -10.72
CA VAL A 13 -6.24 -59.43 -11.60
C VAL A 13 -6.41 -59.78 -13.08
N LEU A 14 -6.05 -61.01 -13.47
CA LEU A 14 -6.24 -61.48 -14.85
C LEU A 14 -7.72 -61.55 -15.24
N THR A 15 -8.60 -61.88 -14.29
CA THR A 15 -10.06 -61.91 -14.48
C THR A 15 -10.64 -60.50 -14.64
N ARG A 16 -10.04 -59.48 -14.03
CA ARG A 16 -10.44 -58.07 -14.23
C ARG A 16 -9.98 -57.49 -15.57
N ILE A 17 -8.86 -57.98 -16.11
CA ILE A 17 -8.30 -57.52 -17.40
C ILE A 17 -9.07 -58.08 -18.62
N SER A 18 -9.82 -59.17 -18.47
CA SER A 18 -10.64 -59.75 -19.56
C SER A 18 -11.96 -59.00 -19.80
N ASN A 19 -12.34 -58.07 -18.92
CA ASN A 19 -13.60 -57.35 -19.04
C ASN A 19 -13.49 -56.18 -20.05
N HIS A 20 -14.35 -56.17 -21.06
CA HIS A 20 -14.24 -55.28 -22.22
C HIS A 20 -14.39 -53.79 -21.84
N GLU A 21 -15.11 -53.49 -20.76
CA GLU A 21 -15.29 -52.13 -20.23
C GLU A 21 -14.02 -51.57 -19.58
N ALA A 22 -13.26 -52.39 -18.86
CA ALA A 22 -11.98 -51.98 -18.25
C ALA A 22 -10.91 -51.65 -19.31
N LYS A 23 -10.96 -52.31 -20.47
CA LYS A 23 -10.07 -51.98 -21.61
C LYS A 23 -10.41 -50.64 -22.27
N ILE A 24 -11.68 -50.26 -22.30
CA ILE A 24 -12.12 -48.98 -22.85
C ILE A 24 -11.74 -47.85 -21.88
N GLU A 25 -11.96 -48.03 -20.58
CA GLU A 25 -11.54 -47.07 -19.56
C GLU A 25 -10.03 -46.86 -19.56
N PHE A 26 -9.24 -47.94 -19.67
CA PHE A 26 -7.77 -47.87 -19.71
C PHE A 26 -7.25 -47.19 -20.99
N LYS A 27 -7.87 -47.45 -22.16
CA LYS A 27 -7.52 -46.75 -23.41
C LYS A 27 -7.83 -45.26 -23.33
N ASN A 28 -8.97 -44.87 -22.75
CA ASN A 28 -9.34 -43.47 -22.58
C ASN A 28 -8.36 -42.74 -21.64
N LYS A 29 -7.91 -43.40 -20.57
CA LYS A 29 -6.89 -42.88 -19.64
C LYS A 29 -5.52 -42.71 -20.30
N ILE A 30 -5.14 -43.58 -21.23
CA ILE A 30 -3.89 -43.44 -22.00
C ILE A 30 -3.96 -42.24 -22.96
N VAL A 31 -5.11 -42.00 -23.60
CA VAL A 31 -5.31 -40.82 -24.47
C VAL A 31 -5.27 -39.53 -23.65
N GLU A 32 -5.89 -39.52 -22.47
CA GLU A 32 -5.84 -38.40 -21.53
C GLU A 32 -4.41 -38.11 -21.06
N LEU A 33 -3.63 -39.14 -20.72
CA LEU A 33 -2.22 -39.00 -20.32
C LEU A 33 -1.33 -38.49 -21.46
N LYS A 34 -1.56 -38.93 -22.71
CA LYS A 34 -0.85 -38.39 -23.88
C LYS A 34 -1.18 -36.92 -24.13
N ASN A 35 -2.43 -36.52 -23.98
CA ASN A 35 -2.84 -35.12 -24.13
C ASN A 35 -2.23 -34.23 -23.04
N ILE A 36 -2.07 -34.76 -21.82
CA ILE A 36 -1.37 -34.07 -20.72
C ILE A 36 0.13 -33.97 -21.01
N GLU A 37 0.76 -35.02 -21.51
CA GLU A 37 2.17 -35.02 -21.92
C GLU A 37 2.44 -34.03 -23.06
N GLU A 38 1.57 -33.97 -24.07
CA GLU A 38 1.63 -32.98 -25.16
C GLU A 38 1.40 -31.55 -24.64
N ALA A 39 0.47 -31.35 -23.69
CA ALA A 39 0.24 -30.06 -23.07
C ALA A 39 1.45 -29.60 -22.22
N ILE A 40 2.13 -30.50 -21.51
CA ILE A 40 3.34 -30.22 -20.75
C ILE A 40 4.52 -29.90 -21.68
N ASN A 41 4.66 -30.64 -22.79
CA ASN A 41 5.68 -30.38 -23.79
C ASN A 41 5.43 -29.05 -24.54
N ALA A 42 4.18 -28.70 -24.81
CA ALA A 42 3.78 -27.40 -25.36
C ALA A 42 3.97 -26.25 -24.36
N ALA A 43 3.84 -26.52 -23.06
CA ALA A 43 4.05 -25.57 -21.97
C ALA A 43 5.53 -25.40 -21.57
N SER A 44 6.48 -25.97 -22.33
CA SER A 44 7.91 -25.70 -22.18
C SER A 44 8.19 -24.22 -22.51
N LEU A 45 8.02 -23.37 -21.50
CA LEU A 45 8.65 -22.06 -21.38
C LEU A 45 10.15 -22.26 -21.62
N ARG A 46 10.62 -21.85 -22.80
CA ARG A 46 12.04 -21.58 -23.01
C ARG A 46 12.43 -20.46 -22.05
N THR A 47 12.94 -20.81 -20.89
CA THR A 47 13.64 -19.88 -20.02
C THR A 47 15.05 -19.67 -20.58
N SER A 48 15.17 -18.73 -21.53
CA SER A 48 16.48 -18.18 -21.87
C SER A 48 16.86 -17.16 -20.81
N GLY A 49 17.49 -17.64 -19.72
CA GLY A 49 18.03 -16.80 -18.66
C GLY A 49 18.45 -17.62 -17.44
N GLY A 50 19.73 -18.02 -17.37
CA GLY A 50 20.32 -18.75 -16.25
C GLY A 50 21.64 -19.42 -16.63
N ASP A 51 22.59 -19.49 -15.69
CA ASP A 51 23.84 -20.23 -15.89
C ASP A 51 23.52 -21.73 -16.00
N VAL A 52 23.89 -22.33 -17.13
CA VAL A 52 23.50 -23.69 -17.57
C VAL A 52 23.86 -24.76 -16.53
N LYS A 53 24.85 -24.49 -15.67
CA LYS A 53 25.27 -25.42 -14.62
C LYS A 53 24.23 -25.65 -13.51
N TYR A 54 23.16 -24.87 -13.46
CA TYR A 54 22.07 -25.02 -12.48
C TYR A 54 20.77 -25.56 -13.07
N HIS A 55 20.77 -25.97 -14.33
CA HIS A 55 19.59 -26.56 -14.96
C HIS A 55 19.51 -28.05 -14.62
N ALA A 56 18.53 -28.45 -13.81
CA ALA A 56 18.13 -29.84 -13.67
C ALA A 56 17.14 -30.18 -14.80
N LYS A 57 17.33 -31.32 -15.46
CA LYS A 57 16.49 -31.79 -16.56
C LYS A 57 15.40 -32.74 -16.09
N THR A 58 15.53 -33.32 -14.90
CA THR A 58 14.54 -34.22 -14.30
C THR A 58 14.32 -33.92 -12.82
N PHE A 59 13.15 -34.28 -12.29
CA PHE A 59 12.80 -34.04 -10.88
C PHE A 59 13.69 -34.86 -9.90
N GLN A 60 14.27 -35.97 -10.36
CA GLN A 60 15.18 -36.81 -9.58
C GLN A 60 16.59 -36.20 -9.46
N GLU A 61 17.02 -35.37 -10.43
CA GLU A 61 18.26 -34.59 -10.36
C GLU A 61 18.18 -33.44 -9.34
N PHE A 62 16.99 -33.15 -8.80
CA PHE A 62 16.75 -32.13 -7.79
C PHE A 62 17.17 -32.57 -6.37
N ASN A 63 17.65 -33.81 -6.21
CA ASN A 63 17.95 -34.36 -4.90
C ASN A 63 19.46 -34.26 -4.58
N GLY A 64 19.84 -33.25 -3.78
CA GLY A 64 21.20 -33.15 -3.26
C GLY A 64 21.33 -32.09 -2.17
N GLU A 65 21.92 -32.48 -1.04
CA GLU A 65 22.27 -31.66 0.15
C GLU A 65 22.97 -30.32 -0.17
N ARG A 66 23.50 -30.18 -1.39
CA ARG A 66 24.06 -28.95 -1.96
C ARG A 66 23.06 -27.81 -2.12
N TRP A 67 21.78 -28.11 -2.38
CA TRP A 67 20.73 -27.09 -2.46
C TRP A 67 20.30 -26.63 -1.07
N LEU A 68 20.08 -27.57 -0.14
CA LEU A 68 19.69 -27.27 1.25
C LEU A 68 20.73 -26.39 1.97
N SER A 69 22.02 -26.60 1.72
CA SER A 69 23.10 -25.77 2.28
C SER A 69 23.17 -24.36 1.70
N SER A 70 22.53 -24.10 0.55
CA SER A 70 22.45 -22.76 -0.05
C SER A 70 21.25 -21.93 0.43
N ILE A 71 20.33 -22.56 1.20
CA ILE A 71 19.15 -21.90 1.77
C ILE A 71 19.47 -21.55 3.22
N LYS A 72 19.80 -20.28 3.48
CA LYS A 72 19.69 -19.73 4.83
C LYS A 72 18.21 -19.40 5.08
N VAL A 73 17.49 -20.31 5.71
CA VAL A 73 16.06 -20.15 6.00
C VAL A 73 15.87 -19.03 7.03
N LYS A 74 15.32 -17.89 6.59
CA LYS A 74 14.50 -17.00 7.42
C LYS A 74 13.04 -17.28 7.06
N PRO A 75 12.12 -17.49 8.02
CA PRO A 75 10.77 -17.98 7.73
C PRO A 75 9.93 -17.09 6.82
N ASP A 76 10.25 -15.79 6.74
CA ASP A 76 9.28 -14.83 6.17
C ASP A 76 9.66 -14.24 4.80
N VAL A 77 10.82 -14.56 4.22
CA VAL A 77 11.18 -14.07 2.88
C VAL A 77 12.04 -15.08 2.13
N LEU A 78 11.42 -15.80 1.19
CA LEU A 78 12.15 -16.47 0.10
C LEU A 78 12.60 -15.41 -0.91
N ASP A 79 13.65 -14.66 -0.58
CA ASP A 79 14.40 -13.94 -1.61
C ASP A 79 15.38 -14.93 -2.22
N THR A 80 15.00 -15.50 -3.34
CA THR A 80 15.94 -16.22 -4.18
C THR A 80 16.01 -15.51 -5.52
N LYS A 81 17.20 -15.46 -6.11
CA LYS A 81 17.50 -14.97 -7.47
C LYS A 81 16.64 -15.61 -8.59
N LEU A 82 15.67 -16.47 -8.25
CA LEU A 82 14.83 -17.27 -9.13
C LEU A 82 13.45 -16.65 -9.42
N LYS A 83 13.14 -15.43 -8.95
CA LYS A 83 11.85 -14.74 -9.19
C LYS A 83 10.62 -15.61 -8.87
N LEU A 84 10.56 -16.20 -7.69
CA LEU A 84 9.40 -16.99 -7.28
C LEU A 84 8.21 -16.09 -6.91
N ILE A 85 7.00 -16.49 -7.34
CA ILE A 85 5.75 -15.75 -7.12
C ILE A 85 5.24 -16.00 -5.70
N PRO A 86 4.79 -14.96 -4.96
CA PRO A 86 4.20 -15.11 -3.64
C PRO A 86 3.02 -16.10 -3.59
N ILE A 87 3.02 -16.97 -2.57
CA ILE A 87 2.09 -18.11 -2.48
C ILE A 87 0.62 -17.69 -2.35
N ASN A 88 0.36 -16.50 -1.80
CA ASN A 88 -0.97 -15.90 -1.68
C ASN A 88 -1.56 -15.51 -3.05
N ILE A 89 -0.73 -15.19 -4.04
CA ILE A 89 -1.15 -14.87 -5.41
C ILE A 89 -1.61 -16.15 -6.13
N ILE A 90 -0.90 -17.25 -5.91
CA ILE A 90 -1.26 -18.56 -6.48
C ILE A 90 -2.55 -19.09 -5.85
N ALA A 91 -2.69 -18.98 -4.53
CA ALA A 91 -3.88 -19.42 -3.79
C ALA A 91 -5.16 -18.65 -4.20
N GLY A 92 -5.05 -17.36 -4.55
CA GLY A 92 -6.18 -16.57 -5.03
C GLY A 92 -6.71 -17.01 -6.39
N LYS A 93 -5.83 -17.50 -7.27
CA LYS A 93 -6.15 -17.79 -8.68
C LYS A 93 -6.71 -19.20 -8.90
N TYR A 94 -6.41 -20.16 -8.02
CA TYR A 94 -6.77 -21.58 -8.18
C TYR A 94 -7.43 -22.17 -6.93
N LYS A 95 -8.17 -21.32 -6.19
CA LYS A 95 -8.64 -21.49 -4.80
C LYS A 95 -9.22 -22.87 -4.43
N ASN A 96 -9.77 -23.61 -5.40
CA ASN A 96 -10.40 -24.92 -5.17
C ASN A 96 -9.62 -26.13 -5.73
N GLN A 97 -8.56 -25.95 -6.53
CA GLN A 97 -7.86 -27.05 -7.21
C GLN A 97 -6.50 -27.42 -6.62
N ILE A 98 -5.85 -26.48 -5.92
CA ILE A 98 -4.50 -26.69 -5.35
C ILE A 98 -4.48 -26.65 -3.82
N ARG A 99 -5.63 -26.41 -3.18
CA ARG A 99 -5.72 -26.29 -1.72
C ARG A 99 -5.27 -27.56 -1.00
N GLU A 100 -5.83 -28.71 -1.37
CA GLU A 100 -5.49 -30.01 -0.75
C GLU A 100 -4.02 -30.41 -1.00
N PRO A 101 -3.47 -30.36 -2.24
CA PRO A 101 -2.05 -30.63 -2.47
C PRO A 101 -1.11 -29.69 -1.69
N MET A 102 -1.50 -28.43 -1.51
CA MET A 102 -0.66 -27.43 -0.85
C MET A 102 -0.74 -27.54 0.68
N GLU A 103 -1.92 -27.83 1.23
CA GLU A 103 -2.08 -28.17 2.65
C GLU A 103 -1.33 -29.47 3.01
N ALA A 104 -1.31 -30.46 2.11
CA ALA A 104 -0.50 -31.68 2.28
C ALA A 104 1.00 -31.38 2.24
N ALA A 105 1.47 -30.63 1.24
CA ALA A 105 2.88 -30.27 1.11
C ALA A 105 3.39 -29.45 2.30
N ILE A 106 2.60 -28.50 2.81
CA ILE A 106 2.97 -27.67 3.98
C ILE A 106 2.98 -28.51 5.26
N ARG A 107 2.02 -29.43 5.42
CA ARG A 107 1.98 -30.36 6.55
C ARG A 107 3.21 -31.28 6.55
N ASP A 108 3.60 -31.79 5.38
CA ASP A 108 4.79 -32.65 5.23
C ASP A 108 6.10 -31.87 5.40
N LEU A 109 6.17 -30.61 4.97
CA LEU A 109 7.39 -29.79 5.10
C LEU A 109 7.58 -29.19 6.50
N LEU A 110 6.49 -28.77 7.17
CA LEU A 110 6.56 -27.90 8.36
C LEU A 110 5.82 -28.47 9.58
N GLY A 111 5.08 -29.58 9.45
CA GLY A 111 4.39 -30.22 10.57
C GLY A 111 3.25 -29.41 11.20
N ALA A 112 2.70 -28.39 10.52
CA ALA A 112 1.66 -27.48 11.05
C ALA A 112 0.40 -27.43 10.17
N GLU A 113 -0.77 -27.19 10.79
CA GLU A 113 -2.05 -26.97 10.10
C GLU A 113 -2.37 -25.47 9.92
N LEU A 114 -2.94 -25.11 8.76
CA LEU A 114 -3.38 -23.75 8.44
C LEU A 114 -4.83 -23.52 8.88
N THR A 115 -5.11 -22.41 9.57
CA THR A 115 -6.49 -21.97 9.88
C THR A 115 -6.85 -20.73 9.05
N TYR A 116 -7.92 -20.83 8.27
CA TYR A 116 -8.47 -19.70 7.51
C TYR A 116 -9.52 -18.94 8.33
N ILE A 117 -9.39 -17.62 8.42
CA ILE A 117 -10.37 -16.74 9.08
C ILE A 117 -11.16 -15.98 8.01
N SER A 118 -12.47 -16.19 7.95
CA SER A 118 -13.37 -15.48 7.02
C SER A 118 -13.70 -14.08 7.55
N PRO A 119 -13.73 -13.02 6.71
CA PRO A 119 -14.17 -11.70 7.14
C PRO A 119 -15.67 -11.71 7.47
N ALA A 120 -16.04 -11.21 8.66
CA ALA A 120 -17.43 -10.99 9.04
C ALA A 120 -17.99 -9.74 8.34
N ILE A 121 -19.19 -9.83 7.79
CA ILE A 121 -19.92 -8.72 7.17
C ILE A 121 -20.45 -7.83 8.31
N MET A 122 -19.88 -6.64 8.47
CA MET A 122 -20.41 -5.60 9.36
C MET A 122 -21.29 -4.63 8.56
N THR A 123 -22.52 -4.42 9.03
CA THR A 123 -23.43 -3.38 8.58
C THR A 123 -22.97 -2.02 9.12
N ILE A 124 -22.50 -1.15 8.21
CA ILE A 124 -22.08 0.22 8.54
C ILE A 124 -23.30 1.15 8.49
N VAL A 125 -23.56 1.86 9.59
CA VAL A 125 -24.50 2.99 9.61
C VAL A 125 -23.73 4.24 9.16
N PRO A 126 -24.16 4.95 8.09
CA PRO A 126 -23.44 6.12 7.60
C PRO A 126 -23.59 7.31 8.57
N PRO A 127 -22.52 8.11 8.79
CA PRO A 127 -22.60 9.30 9.62
C PRO A 127 -23.48 10.38 8.96
N LYS A 128 -24.20 11.11 9.82
CA LYS A 128 -25.07 12.23 9.41
C LYS A 128 -24.21 13.39 8.88
N SER A 129 -24.37 13.67 7.59
CA SER A 129 -23.98 14.87 6.81
C SER A 129 -22.56 15.43 7.01
N ARG A 130 -21.69 15.08 6.05
CA ARG A 130 -20.32 15.58 5.77
C ARG A 130 -20.26 17.06 5.33
N GLU A 131 -21.38 17.81 5.40
CA GLU A 131 -21.53 19.14 4.78
C GLU A 131 -21.34 20.33 5.74
N GLU A 132 -21.29 20.12 7.06
CA GLU A 132 -21.15 21.24 8.03
C GLU A 132 -19.69 21.60 8.38
N ALA A 133 -18.70 20.87 7.87
CA ALA A 133 -17.27 21.10 8.16
C ALA A 133 -16.57 22.06 7.17
N THR A 134 -17.28 22.63 6.18
CA THR A 134 -16.64 23.28 5.03
C THR A 134 -16.60 24.81 5.06
N ASN A 135 -17.12 25.49 6.09
CA ASN A 135 -17.30 26.95 6.08
C ASN A 135 -16.37 27.76 7.01
N CYS A 136 -15.18 27.27 7.36
CA CYS A 136 -14.13 28.10 7.99
C CYS A 136 -12.77 27.83 7.36
N SER A 137 -12.25 28.80 6.59
CA SER A 137 -11.01 28.73 5.81
C SER A 137 -9.71 28.76 6.65
N ALA A 138 -9.69 28.12 7.82
CA ALA A 138 -8.52 28.06 8.70
C ALA A 138 -8.23 26.68 9.33
N ASN A 139 -9.12 25.68 9.17
CA ASN A 139 -9.02 24.39 9.87
C ASN A 139 -9.03 23.16 8.96
N LYS A 140 -8.52 23.25 7.73
CA LYS A 140 -8.40 22.06 6.87
C LYS A 140 -7.15 21.27 7.27
N PRO A 141 -7.27 19.97 7.62
CA PRO A 141 -6.17 19.25 8.22
C PRO A 141 -5.15 18.79 7.17
N ASP A 142 -3.88 19.17 7.35
CA ASP A 142 -2.82 19.02 6.35
C ASP A 142 -1.92 17.77 6.55
N GLY A 143 -2.47 16.64 7.00
CA GLY A 143 -1.67 15.43 7.24
C GLY A 143 -1.20 15.25 8.68
N THR A 144 -0.84 14.02 9.06
CA THR A 144 -0.24 13.71 10.36
C THR A 144 1.22 14.16 10.42
N CYS A 145 1.65 14.81 11.51
CA CYS A 145 2.98 15.43 11.53
C CYS A 145 3.69 15.40 12.90
N LEU A 146 5.01 15.59 12.85
CA LEU A 146 5.93 15.71 13.97
C LEU A 146 6.60 17.09 14.00
N ARG A 147 6.88 17.63 15.19
CA ARG A 147 7.64 18.88 15.36
C ARG A 147 9.11 18.66 15.00
N SER A 148 9.74 19.68 14.43
CA SER A 148 11.21 19.73 14.30
C SER A 148 11.88 19.46 15.64
N GLY A 149 13.00 18.71 15.63
CA GLY A 149 13.71 18.25 16.82
C GLY A 149 13.22 16.90 17.35
N THR A 150 12.12 16.34 16.82
CA THR A 150 11.69 14.97 17.16
C THR A 150 12.77 13.97 16.76
N LEU A 151 13.22 13.15 17.71
CA LEU A 151 14.33 12.21 17.52
C LEU A 151 13.85 10.87 16.97
N MET A 152 14.32 10.56 15.79
CA MET A 152 14.04 9.32 15.08
C MET A 152 15.06 8.25 15.48
N SER A 153 14.59 7.04 15.77
CA SER A 153 15.50 5.92 16.02
C SER A 153 16.04 5.40 14.70
N MET A 154 17.34 5.50 14.49
CA MET A 154 18.00 5.00 13.29
C MET A 154 18.25 3.50 13.41
N ALA A 155 18.24 2.78 12.29
CA ALA A 155 18.47 1.33 12.26
C ALA A 155 19.88 0.93 12.77
N ASN A 156 20.84 1.86 12.73
CA ASN A 156 22.19 1.68 13.28
C ASN A 156 22.28 1.94 14.80
N GLY A 157 21.15 2.20 15.48
CA GLY A 157 21.08 2.48 16.91
C GLY A 157 21.28 3.95 17.31
N THR A 158 21.64 4.83 16.37
CA THR A 158 21.76 6.27 16.64
C THR A 158 20.40 6.98 16.66
N LYS A 159 20.40 8.26 17.03
CA LYS A 159 19.23 9.14 16.95
C LYS A 159 19.50 10.25 15.95
N LEU A 160 18.50 10.58 15.13
CA LEU A 160 18.58 11.69 14.19
C LEU A 160 17.28 12.49 14.24
N ALA A 161 17.37 13.82 14.22
CA ALA A 161 16.17 14.65 14.19
C ALA A 161 15.40 14.45 12.87
N VAL A 162 14.06 14.48 12.92
CA VAL A 162 13.21 14.23 11.76
C VAL A 162 13.52 15.15 10.57
N GLU A 163 13.83 16.42 10.82
CA GLU A 163 14.21 17.41 9.80
C GLU A 163 15.59 17.19 9.17
N LYS A 164 16.35 16.20 9.65
CA LYS A 164 17.65 15.80 9.09
C LYS A 164 17.58 14.50 8.30
N LEU A 165 16.44 13.81 8.31
CA LEU A 165 16.25 12.58 7.52
C LEU A 165 16.17 12.89 6.03
N ASN A 166 16.79 12.03 5.22
CA ASN A 166 16.78 12.05 3.77
C ASN A 166 16.18 10.76 3.21
N PRO A 167 15.63 10.79 1.97
CA PRO A 167 15.28 9.57 1.26
C PRO A 167 16.46 8.58 1.22
N GLY A 168 16.18 7.32 1.52
CA GLY A 168 17.18 6.25 1.60
C GLY A 168 17.71 5.99 3.02
N ASP A 169 17.53 6.92 3.96
CA ASP A 169 17.91 6.68 5.36
C ASP A 169 17.14 5.48 5.94
N LEU A 170 17.78 4.75 6.86
CA LEU A 170 17.17 3.59 7.53
C LEU A 170 16.82 3.93 8.97
N VAL A 171 15.53 3.95 9.27
CA VAL A 171 14.98 4.10 10.62
C VAL A 171 14.55 2.74 11.19
N VAL A 172 14.31 2.68 12.49
CA VAL A 172 13.68 1.52 13.13
C VAL A 172 12.20 1.53 12.78
N GLY A 173 11.71 0.44 12.21
CA GLY A 173 10.30 0.19 11.91
C GLY A 173 9.67 -0.87 12.81
N LYS A 174 8.62 -1.53 12.28
CA LYS A 174 7.88 -2.58 13.01
C LYS A 174 8.83 -3.67 13.53
N ASN A 175 8.67 -4.06 14.79
CA ASN A 175 9.43 -5.12 15.45
C ASN A 175 10.96 -4.90 15.44
N GLY A 176 11.42 -3.65 15.40
CA GLY A 176 12.86 -3.34 15.41
C GLY A 176 13.53 -3.48 14.04
N MET A 177 12.80 -3.83 12.98
CA MET A 177 13.35 -4.05 11.65
C MET A 177 13.70 -2.73 10.96
N PRO A 178 14.81 -2.66 10.19
CA PRO A 178 15.09 -1.48 9.37
C PRO A 178 13.94 -1.14 8.42
N CYS A 179 13.57 0.12 8.37
CA CYS A 179 12.56 0.66 7.48
C CYS A 179 13.16 1.86 6.73
N GLN A 180 13.01 1.87 5.42
CA GLN A 180 13.60 2.90 4.58
C GLN A 180 12.71 4.13 4.54
N VAL A 181 13.33 5.30 4.72
CA VAL A 181 12.71 6.60 4.49
C VAL A 181 12.52 6.77 2.99
N LEU A 182 11.27 6.87 2.58
CA LEU A 182 10.87 7.21 1.22
C LEU A 182 10.94 8.71 1.00
N GLY A 183 10.71 9.51 2.04
CA GLY A 183 10.75 10.95 1.92
C GLY A 183 10.25 11.65 3.16
N ARG A 184 10.35 12.97 3.13
CA ARG A 184 9.91 13.84 4.23
C ARG A 184 9.22 15.05 3.62
N ASN A 185 7.99 15.28 4.03
CA ASN A 185 7.22 16.44 3.63
C ASN A 185 7.21 17.45 4.77
N GLU A 186 7.47 18.70 4.43
CA GLU A 186 7.33 19.83 5.34
C GLU A 186 5.95 20.46 5.12
N VAL A 187 5.21 20.59 6.22
CA VAL A 187 3.87 21.17 6.22
C VAL A 187 3.81 22.26 7.27
N LEU A 188 3.10 23.34 6.98
CA LEU A 188 2.88 24.40 7.97
C LEU A 188 1.97 23.90 9.10
N LEU A 189 2.25 24.28 10.35
CA LEU A 189 1.41 23.91 11.50
C LEU A 189 -0.01 24.48 11.33
N GLY A 190 -0.13 25.69 10.82
CA GLY A 190 -1.41 26.39 10.69
C GLY A 190 -2.02 26.71 12.06
N SER A 191 -3.33 26.46 12.21
CA SER A 191 -4.05 26.61 13.48
C SER A 191 -3.92 25.39 14.41
N ARG A 192 -3.24 24.33 13.98
CA ARG A 192 -3.16 23.06 14.73
C ARG A 192 -2.39 23.24 16.02
N SER A 193 -2.81 22.52 17.05
CA SER A 193 -2.09 22.43 18.32
C SER A 193 -1.11 21.27 18.31
N LEU A 194 -0.01 21.40 19.05
CA LEU A 194 0.89 20.29 19.34
C LEU A 194 0.58 19.68 20.71
N TYR A 195 0.81 18.37 20.80
CA TYR A 195 0.61 17.55 21.98
C TYR A 195 1.91 16.82 22.34
N GLY A 196 2.01 16.41 23.60
CA GLY A 196 3.16 15.66 24.13
C GLY A 196 2.74 14.67 25.20
N PHE A 197 3.63 13.74 25.55
CA PHE A 197 3.44 12.85 26.68
C PHE A 197 4.08 13.44 27.93
N SER A 198 3.53 13.19 29.11
CA SER A 198 4.03 13.75 30.38
C SER A 198 5.48 13.39 30.72
N SER A 199 6.03 12.34 30.10
CA SER A 199 7.45 11.97 30.19
C SER A 199 8.36 12.85 29.33
N GLU A 200 7.80 13.61 28.40
CA GLU A 200 8.51 14.50 27.50
C GLU A 200 8.48 15.94 28.01
N HIS A 201 9.56 16.67 27.75
CA HIS A 201 9.64 18.09 28.11
C HIS A 201 8.89 19.00 27.14
N SER A 202 8.57 18.52 25.93
CA SER A 202 7.98 19.34 24.88
C SER A 202 6.95 18.58 24.06
N ALA A 203 5.91 19.29 23.64
CA ALA A 203 4.96 18.79 22.66
C ALA A 203 5.62 18.62 21.29
N PHE A 204 5.34 17.51 20.62
CA PHE A 204 6.03 17.10 19.39
C PHE A 204 5.15 16.46 18.32
N PHE A 205 3.85 16.27 18.53
CA PHE A 205 2.95 15.66 17.53
C PHE A 205 1.62 16.40 17.41
N THR A 206 0.98 16.30 16.24
CA THR A 206 -0.37 16.85 16.00
C THR A 206 -1.48 15.88 16.45
N SER A 207 -2.71 16.37 16.61
CA SER A 207 -3.83 15.61 17.21
C SER A 207 -4.16 14.28 16.54
N GLU A 208 -3.97 14.22 15.23
CA GLU A 208 -4.29 13.10 14.34
C GLU A 208 -3.17 12.04 14.28
N HIS A 209 -2.03 12.30 14.92
CA HIS A 209 -0.84 11.45 14.83
C HIS A 209 -1.02 10.12 15.54
N LEU A 210 -0.79 9.03 14.80
CA LEU A 210 -1.07 7.67 15.27
C LEU A 210 0.13 7.10 16.02
N PHE A 211 -0.15 6.61 17.22
CA PHE A 211 0.76 5.83 18.06
C PHE A 211 0.24 4.41 18.18
N ALA A 212 1.12 3.42 18.10
CA ALA A 212 0.72 2.03 18.26
C ALA A 212 0.36 1.74 19.73
N THR A 213 -0.66 0.92 19.93
CA THR A 213 -0.99 0.30 21.22
C THR A 213 -0.93 -1.23 21.08
N GLN A 214 -1.56 -1.98 21.97
CA GLN A 214 -1.60 -3.45 21.90
C GLN A 214 -2.37 -3.94 20.66
N ASN A 215 -2.10 -5.19 20.26
CA ASN A 215 -2.88 -5.93 19.26
C ASN A 215 -2.96 -5.29 17.86
N ASP A 216 -1.88 -4.63 17.41
CA ASP A 216 -1.83 -3.91 16.12
C ASP A 216 -2.91 -2.80 15.99
N GLU A 217 -3.36 -2.23 17.11
CA GLU A 217 -4.30 -1.11 17.16
C GLU A 217 -3.57 0.23 17.33
N TRP A 218 -4.28 1.33 17.10
CA TRP A 218 -3.70 2.68 17.08
C TRP A 218 -4.43 3.62 18.04
N MET A 219 -3.73 4.68 18.49
CA MET A 219 -4.30 5.76 19.27
C MET A 219 -3.85 7.12 18.73
N CYS A 220 -4.73 8.11 18.79
CA CYS A 220 -4.41 9.53 18.55
C CYS A 220 -5.38 10.42 19.33
N ILE A 221 -5.08 11.72 19.47
CA ILE A 221 -5.95 12.65 20.21
C ILE A 221 -7.30 12.81 19.50
N ASP A 222 -7.30 12.88 18.17
CA ASP A 222 -8.52 13.06 17.38
C ASP A 222 -8.68 12.03 16.24
N PRO A 223 -9.30 10.87 16.53
CA PRO A 223 -9.52 9.82 15.54
C PRO A 223 -10.36 10.26 14.34
N ASP A 224 -11.33 11.16 14.54
CA ASP A 224 -12.22 11.62 13.47
C ASP A 224 -11.43 12.43 12.43
N ILE A 225 -10.51 13.29 12.90
CA ILE A 225 -9.59 14.03 12.03
C ILE A 225 -8.58 13.07 11.37
N SER A 226 -8.09 12.06 12.07
CA SER A 226 -7.19 11.04 11.50
C SER A 226 -7.85 10.26 10.35
N GLN A 227 -9.14 9.93 10.48
CA GLN A 227 -9.93 9.27 9.43
C GLN A 227 -10.28 10.22 8.27
N LEU A 228 -10.52 11.50 8.57
CA LEU A 228 -10.75 12.52 7.55
C LEU A 228 -9.52 12.74 6.67
N ILE A 229 -8.34 12.87 7.28
CA ILE A 229 -7.06 13.10 6.58
C ILE A 229 -6.64 11.87 5.77
N ASN A 230 -6.85 10.68 6.32
CA ASN A 230 -6.60 9.46 5.57
C ASN A 230 -7.85 8.58 5.60
N PRO A 231 -8.69 8.63 4.56
CA PRO A 231 -9.88 7.79 4.46
C PRO A 231 -9.62 6.28 4.59
N GLN A 232 -8.40 5.79 4.35
CA GLN A 232 -8.04 4.38 4.59
C GLN A 232 -7.95 4.03 6.09
N ASN A 233 -7.81 5.03 6.96
CA ASN A 233 -7.85 4.84 8.42
C ASN A 233 -9.25 4.45 8.92
N SER A 234 -10.31 4.61 8.13
CA SER A 234 -11.66 4.11 8.46
C SER A 234 -11.70 2.60 8.72
N LYS A 235 -10.76 1.85 8.13
CA LYS A 235 -10.61 0.40 8.30
C LYS A 235 -9.71 0.01 9.48
N LYS A 236 -9.05 0.99 10.11
CA LYS A 236 -8.17 0.75 11.26
C LYS A 236 -8.95 0.92 12.55
N LYS A 237 -8.60 0.11 13.54
CA LYS A 237 -9.06 0.33 14.92
C LYS A 237 -8.22 1.41 15.56
N ILE A 238 -8.77 2.63 15.62
CA ILE A 238 -8.12 3.82 16.16
C ILE A 238 -8.92 4.29 17.37
N HIS A 239 -8.26 4.38 18.52
CA HIS A 239 -8.84 4.85 19.77
C HIS A 239 -8.49 6.30 20.02
N ARG A 240 -9.37 6.99 20.75
CA ARG A 240 -9.07 8.31 21.27
C ARG A 240 -8.06 8.20 22.41
N MET A 241 -6.96 8.93 22.29
CA MET A 241 -5.92 9.06 23.31
C MET A 241 -6.42 9.98 24.42
N GLN A 242 -6.26 9.52 25.65
CA GLN A 242 -6.66 10.20 26.88
C GLN A 242 -5.57 10.00 27.94
N ASP A 243 -5.71 10.64 29.09
CA ASP A 243 -4.81 10.38 30.21
C ASP A 243 -4.81 8.91 30.61
N GLN A 244 -3.65 8.45 31.10
CA GLN A 244 -3.39 7.06 31.44
C GLN A 244 -3.55 6.08 30.25
N CYS A 245 -3.36 6.55 29.01
CA CYS A 245 -3.35 5.68 27.84
C CYS A 245 -2.11 4.80 27.78
N ASN A 246 -2.27 3.60 27.24
CA ASN A 246 -1.18 2.66 27.02
C ASN A 246 -0.72 2.70 25.56
N ILE A 247 0.54 3.04 25.32
CA ILE A 247 1.14 3.06 23.98
C ILE A 247 2.46 2.29 23.97
N LEU A 248 2.87 1.83 22.79
CA LEU A 248 4.10 1.09 22.62
C LEU A 248 5.31 2.03 22.56
N ARG A 249 6.34 1.70 23.33
CA ARG A 249 7.65 2.35 23.34
C ARG A 249 8.74 1.35 22.95
N TRP A 250 9.68 1.80 22.15
CA TRP A 250 10.89 1.11 21.76
C TRP A 250 12.02 1.39 22.75
N ASN A 251 12.59 0.36 23.36
CA ASN A 251 13.70 0.50 24.32
C ASN A 251 15.09 0.23 23.69
N GLY A 252 15.17 0.13 22.36
CA GLY A 252 16.40 -0.24 21.63
C GLY A 252 16.52 -1.73 21.29
N LYS A 253 15.71 -2.60 21.92
CA LYS A 253 15.73 -4.05 21.68
C LYS A 253 14.34 -4.63 21.43
N THR A 254 13.36 -4.20 22.20
CA THR A 254 11.98 -4.67 22.15
C THR A 254 11.01 -3.50 22.28
N THR A 255 9.74 -3.79 22.00
CA THR A 255 8.63 -2.88 22.32
C THR A 255 8.04 -3.23 23.68
N GLU A 256 7.78 -2.23 24.49
CA GLU A 256 7.07 -2.34 25.77
C GLU A 256 5.82 -1.48 25.74
N LEU A 257 4.77 -1.92 26.43
CA LEU A 257 3.57 -1.12 26.61
C LEU A 257 3.74 -0.26 27.85
N VAL A 258 3.67 1.06 27.68
CA VAL A 258 3.89 2.03 28.75
C VAL A 258 2.69 2.96 28.85
N LYS A 259 2.37 3.34 30.09
CA LYS A 259 1.25 4.21 30.42
C LYS A 259 1.71 5.67 30.50
N PHE A 260 1.00 6.58 29.83
CA PHE A 260 1.31 8.00 29.81
C PHE A 260 0.09 8.87 30.05
N ASN A 261 0.33 10.09 30.54
CA ASN A 261 -0.62 11.19 30.38
C ASN A 261 -0.27 11.97 29.12
N VAL A 262 -1.28 12.55 28.49
CA VAL A 262 -1.11 13.36 27.30
C VAL A 262 -1.46 14.80 27.63
N PHE A 263 -0.63 15.74 27.18
CA PHE A 263 -0.89 17.16 27.38
C PHE A 263 -0.99 17.89 26.05
N LYS A 264 -1.87 18.88 26.00
CA LYS A 264 -1.90 19.89 24.95
C LYS A 264 -0.89 20.99 25.31
N SER A 265 -0.02 21.35 24.38
CA SER A 265 0.96 22.41 24.62
C SER A 265 0.28 23.74 24.93
N THR A 266 0.83 24.49 25.88
CA THR A 266 0.49 25.89 26.17
C THR A 266 1.46 26.86 25.51
N GLU A 267 2.53 26.36 24.87
CA GLU A 267 3.47 27.15 24.08
C GLU A 267 2.76 27.81 22.89
N LYS A 268 3.09 29.06 22.60
CA LYS A 268 2.58 29.76 21.41
C LYS A 268 3.45 29.40 20.22
N PHE A 269 2.86 28.70 19.25
CA PHE A 269 3.51 28.37 17.98
C PHE A 269 3.10 29.33 16.88
N PHE A 270 4.04 29.62 15.99
CA PHE A 270 3.74 30.35 14.76
C PHE A 270 2.99 29.43 13.79
N PRO A 271 1.91 29.89 13.13
CA PRO A 271 1.23 29.09 12.12
C PRO A 271 2.12 28.66 10.94
N THR A 272 3.17 29.42 10.65
CA THR A 272 4.18 29.11 9.62
C THR A 272 5.27 28.16 10.10
N MET A 273 5.25 27.72 11.36
CA MET A 273 6.19 26.72 11.86
C MET A 273 6.03 25.42 11.06
N LYS A 274 7.14 24.86 10.62
CA LYS A 274 7.16 23.60 9.88
C LYS A 274 7.04 22.39 10.81
N VAL A 275 6.16 21.48 10.43
CA VAL A 275 6.02 20.13 10.97
C VAL A 275 6.28 19.12 9.85
N HIS A 276 6.71 17.92 10.23
CA HIS A 276 7.27 16.93 9.32
C HIS A 276 6.36 15.72 9.23
N CYS A 277 5.95 15.37 8.02
CA CYS A 277 5.30 14.10 7.70
C CYS A 277 6.35 13.18 7.07
N LEU A 278 6.63 12.06 7.74
CA LEU A 278 7.69 11.14 7.34
C LEU A 278 7.13 9.94 6.59
N LEU A 279 7.60 9.73 5.38
CA LEU A 279 7.19 8.64 4.51
C LEU A 279 8.19 7.50 4.63
N VAL A 280 7.73 6.30 5.01
CA VAL A 280 8.57 5.11 5.15
C VAL A 280 7.90 3.88 4.51
N THR A 281 8.68 2.88 4.11
CA THR A 281 8.18 1.72 3.31
C THR A 281 6.98 0.99 3.90
N ASN A 282 6.89 0.89 5.23
CA ASN A 282 5.82 0.15 5.91
C ASN A 282 4.92 1.05 6.78
N GLY A 283 5.02 2.37 6.63
CA GLY A 283 4.28 3.36 7.43
C GLY A 283 4.65 3.45 8.91
N ILE A 284 5.32 2.43 9.48
CA ILE A 284 5.66 2.34 10.90
C ILE A 284 7.12 2.72 11.14
N TYR A 285 7.34 3.58 12.13
CA TYR A 285 8.67 3.99 12.56
C TYR A 285 8.70 4.32 14.07
N VAL A 286 9.87 4.71 14.58
CA VAL A 286 10.05 5.08 15.99
C VAL A 286 10.49 6.54 16.12
N ALA A 287 9.65 7.36 16.76
CA ALA A 287 9.87 8.78 17.00
C ALA A 287 9.80 9.09 18.51
N ASN A 288 10.83 9.73 19.07
CA ASN A 288 11.03 9.92 20.52
C ASN A 288 10.84 8.61 21.32
N ASP A 289 11.31 7.49 20.78
CA ASP A 289 11.10 6.13 21.30
C ASP A 289 9.67 5.59 21.19
N TYR A 290 8.69 6.35 20.73
CA TYR A 290 7.32 5.86 20.56
C TYR A 290 7.15 5.18 19.21
N ILE A 291 6.42 4.07 19.18
CA ILE A 291 6.04 3.42 17.92
C ILE A 291 4.93 4.23 17.28
N THR A 292 5.21 4.80 16.12
CA THR A 292 4.31 5.69 15.40
C THR A 292 3.98 5.13 14.03
N HIS A 293 2.88 5.62 13.46
CA HIS A 293 2.50 5.31 12.09
C HIS A 293 2.18 6.59 11.35
N ASP A 294 2.89 6.83 10.25
CA ASP A 294 2.53 7.90 9.34
C ASP A 294 1.33 7.47 8.50
N SER A 295 0.33 8.33 8.43
CA SER A 295 -0.95 8.04 7.79
C SER A 295 -0.92 8.40 6.31
N MET A 296 0.23 8.29 5.63
CA MET A 296 0.20 8.36 4.17
C MET A 296 -0.75 7.27 3.63
N PRO A 297 -1.56 7.58 2.61
CA PRO A 297 -2.25 6.55 1.87
C PRO A 297 -1.31 5.43 1.44
N ASN A 298 -1.74 4.20 1.72
CA ASN A 298 -1.27 3.05 0.99
C ASN A 298 -1.83 3.14 -0.44
N LEU A 299 -1.08 3.84 -1.30
CA LEU A 299 -1.43 4.04 -2.72
C LEU A 299 -1.51 2.72 -3.49
N LEU A 300 -0.81 1.67 -3.03
CA LEU A 300 -0.94 0.32 -3.60
C LEU A 300 -2.27 -0.33 -3.24
N ALA A 301 -2.85 0.00 -2.08
CA ALA A 301 -4.18 -0.46 -1.73
C ALA A 301 -5.26 0.24 -2.58
N TRP A 302 -5.04 1.50 -3.00
CA TRP A 302 -5.96 2.30 -3.83
C TRP A 302 -5.30 2.72 -5.17
N PRO A 303 -5.04 1.76 -6.07
CA PRO A 303 -4.25 1.99 -7.28
C PRO A 303 -4.91 2.98 -8.24
N THR A 304 -6.24 3.00 -8.33
CA THR A 304 -6.98 3.93 -9.19
C THR A 304 -6.83 5.39 -8.75
N VAL A 305 -6.87 5.63 -7.44
CA VAL A 305 -6.62 6.95 -6.84
C VAL A 305 -5.18 7.37 -7.14
N ALA A 306 -4.23 6.46 -6.92
CA ALA A 306 -2.82 6.71 -7.19
C ALA A 306 -2.57 7.07 -8.67
N ILE A 307 -3.17 6.34 -9.62
CA ILE A 307 -3.07 6.64 -11.06
C ILE A 307 -3.65 8.02 -11.38
N CYS A 308 -4.80 8.40 -10.79
CA CYS A 308 -5.40 9.72 -11.02
C CYS A 308 -4.52 10.86 -10.50
N LEU A 309 -4.01 10.74 -9.27
CA LEU A 309 -3.10 11.73 -8.69
C LEU A 309 -1.77 11.78 -9.46
N ALA A 310 -1.24 10.62 -9.85
CA ALA A 310 -0.05 10.53 -10.68
C ALA A 310 -0.21 11.22 -12.03
N SER A 311 -1.37 11.07 -12.66
CA SER A 311 -1.62 11.67 -13.97
C SER A 311 -1.48 13.20 -13.91
N LEU A 312 -1.93 13.84 -12.83
CA LEU A 312 -1.77 15.29 -12.63
C LEU A 312 -0.32 15.73 -12.64
N ALA A 313 0.58 14.94 -12.02
CA ALA A 313 2.01 15.23 -11.95
C ALA A 313 2.67 15.37 -13.33
N PHE A 314 2.07 14.81 -14.37
CA PHE A 314 2.59 14.80 -15.75
C PHE A 314 1.91 15.81 -16.68
N SER A 315 1.00 16.64 -16.17
CA SER A 315 0.44 17.73 -16.96
C SER A 315 1.39 18.91 -17.03
N GLU A 316 1.41 19.59 -18.18
CA GLU A 316 2.15 20.83 -18.38
C GLU A 316 1.65 21.92 -17.41
N SER A 317 0.33 22.00 -17.19
CA SER A 317 -0.26 22.96 -16.25
C SER A 317 0.20 22.74 -14.81
N ALA A 318 0.33 21.48 -14.38
CA ALA A 318 0.84 21.20 -13.06
C ALA A 318 2.34 21.52 -12.96
N TYR A 319 3.12 21.29 -14.02
CA TYR A 319 4.52 21.72 -14.06
C TYR A 319 4.66 23.24 -13.84
N GLN A 320 3.86 24.05 -14.55
CA GLN A 320 3.82 25.50 -14.37
C GLN A 320 3.40 25.91 -12.95
N LEU A 321 2.43 25.21 -12.36
CA LEU A 321 2.03 25.41 -10.97
C LEU A 321 3.21 25.18 -10.02
N PHE A 322 4.05 24.18 -10.27
CA PHE A 322 5.20 23.87 -9.42
C PHE A 322 6.34 24.87 -9.59
N GLU A 323 6.56 25.40 -10.79
CA GLU A 323 7.52 26.49 -10.99
C GLU A 323 7.09 27.75 -10.22
N TYR A 324 5.78 28.02 -10.18
CA TYR A 324 5.23 29.15 -9.42
C TYR A 324 5.30 28.92 -7.91
N PHE A 325 4.93 27.72 -7.43
CA PHE A 325 4.99 27.32 -6.02
C PHE A 325 6.13 26.33 -5.78
N ASN A 326 7.38 26.76 -5.98
CA ASN A 326 8.54 25.89 -5.79
C ASN A 326 8.68 25.40 -4.32
N THR A 327 8.23 26.22 -3.37
CA THR A 327 8.09 25.88 -1.95
C THR A 327 6.71 26.29 -1.43
N ILE A 328 6.35 25.79 -0.23
CA ILE A 328 5.16 26.23 0.52
C ILE A 328 5.64 26.83 1.82
N ASP A 329 6.18 28.04 1.75
CA ASP A 329 6.75 28.72 2.91
C ASP A 329 5.80 29.75 3.54
N SER A 330 4.70 30.10 2.85
CA SER A 330 3.67 31.00 3.35
C SER A 330 2.30 30.33 3.50
N LEU A 331 1.46 30.89 4.39
CA LEU A 331 0.07 30.47 4.52
C LEU A 331 -0.73 30.78 3.24
N ASP A 332 -0.37 31.83 2.51
CA ASP A 332 -1.06 32.24 1.29
C ASP A 332 -0.82 31.22 0.17
N ASP A 333 0.42 30.74 0.00
CA ASP A 333 0.74 29.65 -0.94
C ASP A 333 -0.07 28.39 -0.61
N ALA A 334 -0.08 28.02 0.67
CA ALA A 334 -0.85 26.87 1.15
C ALA A 334 -2.36 27.07 0.87
N ASN A 335 -2.90 28.26 1.09
CA ASN A 335 -4.29 28.58 0.84
C ASN A 335 -4.64 28.52 -0.66
N HIS A 336 -3.75 29.01 -1.53
CA HIS A 336 -3.92 28.92 -2.97
C HIS A 336 -4.01 27.46 -3.44
N ILE A 337 -3.13 26.59 -2.95
CA ILE A 337 -3.16 25.16 -3.31
C ILE A 337 -4.40 24.47 -2.73
N ARG A 338 -4.82 24.81 -1.50
CA ARG A 338 -6.06 24.26 -0.90
C ARG A 338 -7.30 24.67 -1.69
N GLU A 339 -7.38 25.91 -2.13
CA GLU A 339 -8.49 26.41 -2.95
C GLU A 339 -8.53 25.70 -4.30
N LEU A 340 -7.38 25.57 -4.96
CA LEU A 340 -7.25 24.80 -6.21
C LEU A 340 -7.69 23.33 -6.02
N SER A 341 -7.26 22.69 -4.92
CA SER A 341 -7.64 21.32 -4.58
C SER A 341 -9.15 21.18 -4.37
N TYR A 342 -9.79 22.18 -3.77
CA TYR A 342 -11.24 22.20 -3.57
C TYR A 342 -12.00 22.32 -4.89
N GLN A 343 -11.53 23.18 -5.81
CA GLN A 343 -12.13 23.32 -7.15
C GLN A 343 -12.03 22.01 -7.93
N ILE A 344 -10.84 21.39 -7.96
CA ILE A 344 -10.62 20.11 -8.65
C ILE A 344 -11.50 19.01 -8.05
N SER A 345 -11.46 18.82 -6.73
CA SER A 345 -12.23 17.76 -6.06
C SER A 345 -13.74 17.93 -6.23
N THR A 346 -14.23 19.17 -6.25
CA THR A 346 -15.65 19.46 -6.48
C THR A 346 -16.09 19.00 -7.88
N GLU A 347 -15.32 19.34 -8.92
CA GLU A 347 -15.63 18.92 -10.28
C GLU A 347 -15.45 17.42 -10.49
N TRP A 348 -14.43 16.82 -9.87
CA TRP A 348 -14.24 15.37 -9.89
C TRP A 348 -15.43 14.62 -9.29
N LYS A 349 -15.94 15.06 -8.14
CA LYS A 349 -17.13 14.46 -7.53
C LYS A 349 -18.38 14.59 -8.40
N LYS A 350 -18.53 15.70 -9.14
CA LYS A 350 -19.63 15.85 -10.12
C LYS A 350 -19.48 14.83 -11.25
N ILE A 351 -18.29 14.71 -11.83
CA ILE A 351 -17.98 13.76 -12.91
C ILE A 351 -18.23 12.31 -12.46
N ILE A 352 -17.74 11.94 -11.28
CA ILE A 352 -17.89 10.60 -10.72
C ILE A 352 -19.38 10.18 -10.61
N LYS A 353 -20.26 11.13 -10.28
CA LYS A 353 -21.71 10.88 -10.12
C LYS A 353 -22.46 10.70 -11.44
N VAL A 354 -21.88 11.08 -12.58
CA VAL A 354 -22.54 10.97 -13.88
C VAL A 354 -22.24 9.58 -14.50
N SER A 355 -23.29 8.90 -14.96
CA SER A 355 -23.24 7.49 -15.38
C SER A 355 -22.77 7.26 -16.83
N THR A 356 -22.74 8.29 -17.68
CA THR A 356 -22.44 8.15 -19.11
C THR A 356 -21.44 9.19 -19.59
N PHE A 357 -20.42 8.75 -20.33
CA PHE A 357 -19.42 9.63 -20.93
C PHE A 357 -19.08 9.20 -22.34
N HIS A 358 -19.09 10.16 -23.26
CA HIS A 358 -18.52 10.05 -24.59
C HIS A 358 -17.49 11.17 -24.75
N THR A 359 -16.21 10.81 -24.79
CA THR A 359 -15.12 11.75 -25.06
C THR A 359 -14.23 11.20 -26.18
N ASN A 360 -13.60 12.09 -26.93
CA ASN A 360 -12.63 11.74 -27.97
C ASN A 360 -11.23 11.71 -27.33
N PHE A 361 -10.52 10.58 -27.40
CA PHE A 361 -9.49 10.19 -26.41
C PHE A 361 -8.02 10.26 -26.86
N ASN A 362 -7.74 10.47 -28.15
CA ASN A 362 -6.42 10.15 -28.72
C ASN A 362 -5.23 10.84 -28.03
N ASP A 363 -5.36 12.09 -27.55
CA ASP A 363 -4.24 12.81 -26.92
C ASP A 363 -4.08 12.52 -25.42
N ILE A 364 -5.19 12.26 -24.71
CA ILE A 364 -5.19 12.04 -23.26
C ILE A 364 -4.78 10.60 -22.93
N GLU A 365 -5.10 9.67 -23.82
CA GLU A 365 -4.74 8.27 -23.71
C GLU A 365 -3.23 8.10 -23.51
N LYS A 366 -2.39 8.91 -24.19
CA LYS A 366 -0.93 8.84 -24.05
C LYS A 366 -0.45 9.23 -22.64
N VAL A 367 -1.00 10.30 -22.05
CA VAL A 367 -0.62 10.75 -20.70
C VAL A 367 -1.08 9.76 -19.65
N VAL A 368 -2.31 9.26 -19.77
CA VAL A 368 -2.87 8.25 -18.87
C VAL A 368 -2.05 6.96 -18.97
N LYS A 369 -1.74 6.48 -20.18
CA LYS A 369 -0.84 5.32 -20.40
C LYS A 369 0.53 5.52 -19.77
N LEU A 370 1.13 6.70 -19.90
CA LEU A 370 2.42 6.99 -19.27
C LEU A 370 2.31 6.95 -17.74
N ALA A 371 1.25 7.51 -17.16
CA ALA A 371 1.01 7.46 -15.71
C ALA A 371 0.82 6.02 -15.24
N ILE A 372 0.13 5.18 -16.02
CA ILE A 372 -0.04 3.74 -15.74
C ILE A 372 1.29 3.01 -15.80
N GLU A 373 2.12 3.25 -16.83
CA GLU A 373 3.45 2.63 -16.92
C GLU A 373 4.31 3.02 -15.71
N LYS A 374 4.33 4.31 -15.33
CA LYS A 374 5.01 4.77 -14.10
C LYS A 374 4.43 4.14 -12.83
N PHE A 375 3.11 3.99 -12.74
CA PHE A 375 2.47 3.32 -11.62
C PHE A 375 2.79 1.82 -11.57
N LYS A 376 2.88 1.14 -12.72
CA LYS A 376 3.36 -0.24 -12.79
C LYS A 376 4.77 -0.32 -12.25
N TYR A 377 5.68 0.59 -12.60
CA TYR A 377 7.01 0.63 -12.00
C TYR A 377 6.95 0.75 -10.47
N LEU A 378 6.11 1.65 -9.93
CA LEU A 378 5.88 1.77 -8.48
C LEU A 378 5.40 0.45 -7.85
N ALA A 379 4.45 -0.24 -8.48
CA ALA A 379 3.96 -1.53 -8.01
C ALA A 379 5.04 -2.63 -8.02
N HIS A 380 6.06 -2.50 -8.86
CA HIS A 380 7.23 -3.39 -8.89
C HIS A 380 8.36 -2.92 -7.95
N GLY A 381 8.10 -1.93 -7.09
CA GLY A 381 9.06 -1.43 -6.11
C GLY A 381 9.97 -0.31 -6.62
N ASP A 382 9.76 0.20 -7.84
CA ASP A 382 10.48 1.37 -8.34
C ASP A 382 9.90 2.65 -7.73
N GLN A 383 10.62 3.20 -6.77
CA GLN A 383 10.20 4.39 -6.04
C GLN A 383 10.53 5.70 -6.76
N CYS A 384 11.18 5.69 -7.94
CA CYS A 384 11.61 6.92 -8.62
C CYS A 384 10.43 7.87 -8.88
N PHE A 385 9.27 7.33 -9.21
CA PHE A 385 8.05 8.12 -9.40
C PHE A 385 7.58 8.79 -8.10
N LEU A 386 7.59 8.05 -6.97
CA LEU A 386 7.22 8.61 -5.68
C LEU A 386 8.22 9.70 -5.24
N GLN A 387 9.52 9.49 -5.50
CA GLN A 387 10.55 10.51 -5.28
C GLN A 387 10.29 11.77 -6.14
N GLU A 388 9.86 11.61 -7.39
CA GLU A 388 9.52 12.73 -8.26
C GLU A 388 8.35 13.58 -7.70
N ILE A 389 7.33 12.94 -7.12
CA ILE A 389 6.24 13.64 -6.44
C ILE A 389 6.73 14.32 -5.17
N ILE A 390 7.39 13.56 -4.29
CA ILE A 390 7.88 14.03 -2.98
C ILE A 390 8.85 15.21 -3.14
N SER A 391 9.70 15.18 -4.16
CA SER A 391 10.67 16.26 -4.43
C SER A 391 10.02 17.58 -4.88
N LYS A 392 8.71 17.59 -5.14
CA LYS A 392 7.94 18.79 -5.53
C LYS A 392 6.91 19.11 -4.43
N PRO A 393 7.22 20.02 -3.49
CA PRO A 393 6.35 20.31 -2.34
C PRO A 393 4.91 20.69 -2.71
N ALA A 394 4.73 21.56 -3.71
CA ALA A 394 3.40 21.96 -4.17
C ALA A 394 2.59 20.79 -4.74
N LEU A 395 3.23 19.91 -5.51
CA LEU A 395 2.57 18.73 -6.06
C LEU A 395 2.17 17.74 -4.98
N THR A 396 3.08 17.50 -4.03
CA THR A 396 2.82 16.64 -2.89
C THR A 396 1.65 17.18 -2.08
N PHE A 397 1.64 18.48 -1.79
CA PHE A 397 0.58 19.11 -1.03
C PHE A 397 -0.76 19.10 -1.77
N LEU A 398 -0.77 19.39 -3.07
CA LEU A 398 -1.96 19.25 -3.93
C LEU A 398 -2.48 17.81 -3.91
N SER A 399 -1.60 16.83 -4.09
CA SER A 399 -1.96 15.40 -4.12
C SER A 399 -2.53 14.93 -2.79
N GLN A 400 -1.93 15.35 -1.67
CA GLN A 400 -2.43 15.07 -0.32
C GLN A 400 -3.83 15.68 -0.13
N ASN A 401 -4.03 16.94 -0.49
CA ASN A 401 -5.33 17.59 -0.37
C ASN A 401 -6.40 16.90 -1.24
N LEU A 402 -6.08 16.54 -2.48
CA LEU A 402 -7.00 15.80 -3.34
C LEU A 402 -7.33 14.42 -2.76
N PHE A 403 -6.34 13.72 -2.22
CA PHE A 403 -6.56 12.45 -1.55
C PHE A 403 -7.52 12.59 -0.36
N ILE A 404 -7.32 13.60 0.50
CA ILE A 404 -8.20 13.91 1.64
C ILE A 404 -9.62 14.21 1.16
N LEU A 405 -9.75 15.06 0.15
CA LEU A 405 -11.04 15.61 -0.26
C LEU A 405 -11.89 14.61 -1.05
N CYS A 406 -11.28 13.77 -1.89
CA CYS A 406 -12.01 12.91 -2.82
C CYS A 406 -11.36 11.53 -3.07
N GLY A 407 -10.36 11.11 -2.31
CA GLY A 407 -9.69 9.82 -2.49
C GLY A 407 -10.64 8.63 -2.34
N GLU A 408 -11.55 8.67 -1.37
CA GLU A 408 -12.58 7.65 -1.16
C GLU A 408 -13.58 7.61 -2.33
N ASP A 409 -14.09 8.78 -2.74
CA ASP A 409 -15.01 8.90 -3.89
C ASP A 409 -14.37 8.33 -5.17
N LEU A 410 -13.10 8.64 -5.41
CA LEU A 410 -12.33 8.12 -6.54
C LEU A 410 -12.14 6.61 -6.45
N HIS A 411 -11.80 6.09 -5.27
CA HIS A 411 -11.61 4.66 -5.08
C HIS A 411 -12.91 3.91 -5.37
N GLU A 412 -14.01 4.28 -4.73
CA GLU A 412 -15.31 3.62 -4.93
C GLU A 412 -15.77 3.69 -6.39
N ALA A 413 -15.58 4.84 -7.03
CA ALA A 413 -16.07 5.05 -8.39
C ALA A 413 -15.24 4.36 -9.47
N LEU A 414 -13.91 4.29 -9.30
CA LEU A 414 -13.00 3.85 -10.37
C LEU A 414 -12.55 2.41 -10.22
N ASP A 415 -12.52 1.88 -8.99
CA ASP A 415 -11.92 0.56 -8.71
C ASP A 415 -12.74 -0.59 -9.31
N VAL A 416 -14.06 -0.42 -9.47
CA VAL A 416 -14.90 -1.37 -10.23
C VAL A 416 -14.52 -1.39 -11.71
N PHE A 417 -14.41 -0.22 -12.35
CA PHE A 417 -14.02 -0.14 -13.77
C PHE A 417 -12.61 -0.67 -13.99
N PHE A 418 -11.68 -0.38 -13.09
CA PHE A 418 -10.31 -0.86 -13.20
C PHE A 418 -10.21 -2.39 -13.22
N ARG A 419 -11.11 -3.09 -12.51
CA ARG A 419 -11.16 -4.56 -12.49
C ARG A 419 -11.92 -5.16 -13.66
N GLU A 420 -13.02 -4.55 -14.07
CA GLU A 420 -14.01 -5.18 -14.94
C GLU A 420 -13.95 -4.68 -16.39
N ASN A 421 -13.48 -3.45 -16.61
CA ASN A 421 -13.45 -2.80 -17.92
C ASN A 421 -12.38 -1.70 -17.96
N GLU A 422 -11.15 -2.09 -18.28
CA GLU A 422 -10.00 -1.18 -18.33
C GLU A 422 -10.25 0.03 -19.25
N GLU A 423 -10.91 -0.15 -20.39
CA GLU A 423 -11.21 0.93 -21.33
C GLU A 423 -12.11 2.01 -20.69
N ASN A 424 -13.18 1.61 -20.00
CA ASN A 424 -14.04 2.52 -19.25
C ASN A 424 -13.29 3.22 -18.11
N PHE A 425 -12.38 2.52 -17.44
CA PHE A 425 -11.53 3.14 -16.43
C PHE A 425 -10.67 4.24 -17.04
N TYR A 426 -9.94 3.95 -18.13
CA TYR A 426 -9.11 4.94 -18.81
C TYR A 426 -9.93 6.12 -19.31
N CYS A 427 -11.15 5.88 -19.81
CA CYS A 427 -12.07 6.92 -20.23
C CYS A 427 -12.40 7.90 -19.09
N LYS A 428 -12.75 7.37 -17.92
CA LYS A 428 -13.09 8.19 -16.75
C LYS A 428 -11.87 8.90 -16.18
N ALA A 429 -10.75 8.19 -16.04
CA ALA A 429 -9.49 8.77 -15.55
C ALA A 429 -9.01 9.93 -16.45
N ALA A 430 -9.10 9.75 -17.77
CA ALA A 430 -8.78 10.79 -18.76
C ALA A 430 -9.65 12.05 -18.59
N LEU A 431 -10.95 11.88 -18.34
CA LEU A 431 -11.86 13.01 -18.13
C LEU A 431 -11.57 13.76 -16.82
N LEU A 432 -11.33 13.02 -15.73
CA LEU A 432 -10.92 13.60 -14.44
C LEU A 432 -9.63 14.41 -14.62
N PHE A 433 -8.63 13.81 -15.28
CA PHE A 433 -7.37 14.47 -15.59
C PHE A 433 -7.56 15.76 -16.40
N LYS A 434 -8.29 15.70 -17.53
CA LYS A 434 -8.55 16.88 -18.38
C LYS A 434 -9.24 18.01 -17.61
N THR A 435 -10.17 17.65 -16.73
CA THR A 435 -10.90 18.61 -15.91
C THR A 435 -9.95 19.31 -14.94
N ALA A 436 -9.11 18.55 -14.24
CA ALA A 436 -8.14 19.12 -13.33
C ALA A 436 -7.10 19.99 -14.06
N ASP A 437 -6.56 19.53 -15.19
CA ASP A 437 -5.62 20.29 -16.01
C ASP A 437 -6.21 21.63 -16.48
N SER A 438 -7.48 21.63 -16.91
CA SER A 438 -8.19 22.86 -17.28
C SER A 438 -8.36 23.82 -16.11
N ILE A 439 -8.71 23.31 -14.93
CA ILE A 439 -8.84 24.11 -13.70
C ILE A 439 -7.49 24.72 -13.32
N ILE A 440 -6.41 23.92 -13.33
CA ILE A 440 -5.05 24.40 -13.03
C ILE A 440 -4.65 25.49 -14.03
N THR A 441 -4.84 25.28 -15.34
CA THR A 441 -4.57 26.30 -16.37
C THR A 441 -5.31 27.61 -16.09
N GLN A 442 -6.62 27.53 -15.81
CA GLN A 442 -7.44 28.72 -15.53
C GLN A 442 -7.00 29.42 -14.25
N TYR A 443 -6.63 28.65 -13.23
CA TYR A 443 -6.13 29.17 -11.96
C TYR A 443 -4.80 29.91 -12.14
N MET A 444 -3.85 29.32 -12.87
CA MET A 444 -2.56 29.95 -13.20
C MET A 444 -2.73 31.26 -13.98
N LYS A 445 -3.69 31.33 -14.92
CA LYS A 445 -4.03 32.57 -15.64
C LYS A 445 -4.62 33.66 -14.75
N LYS A 446 -5.19 33.32 -13.59
CA LYS A 446 -5.67 34.29 -12.61
C LYS A 446 -4.55 34.79 -11.72
N LEU A 447 -3.60 33.93 -11.35
CA LEU A 447 -2.43 34.30 -10.55
C LEU A 447 -1.43 35.20 -11.28
N SER A 448 -1.41 35.15 -12.62
CA SER A 448 -0.51 35.96 -13.45
C SER A 448 -1.06 37.35 -13.82
N LYS A 449 -2.27 37.69 -13.38
CA LYS A 449 -2.91 39.01 -13.57
C LYS A 449 -2.86 39.79 -12.27
#